data_AF-A0A0C9ZXH0-F1
#
_entry.id   AF-A0A0C9ZXH0-F1
#
_cell.length_a   1.000
_cell.length_b   1.000
_cell.length_c   1.000
_cell.angle_alpha   90.00
_cell.angle_beta   90.00
_cell.angle_gamma   90.00
#
_symmetry.space_group_name_H-M   'P 1'
#
loop_
_entity.id
_entity.type
_entity.pdbx_description
1 polymer ?
#
loop_
_entity_poly.entity_id
_entity_poly.type
_entity_poly.pdbx_seq_one_letter_code
_entity_poly.pdbx_strand_id
1 'polypeptide(L)'
;SFWNAVSNALSNPSKGGSKTSKVCKEKWKRLRKTFKVIDCIKNTSGFAYSHELGANIGLENEAVWNGFIKVCAYIKNANLC
;
A
#
# COMPACT_ATOMS: atom_id res chain seq x y z
N SER A 1 19.27 16.94 -4.29
CA SER A 1 17.93 16.45 -4.73
C SER A 1 17.11 16.05 -3.51
N PHE A 2 15.77 16.05 -3.61
CA PHE A 2 14.86 15.66 -2.51
C PHE A 2 15.28 14.34 -1.83
N TRP A 3 15.58 13.30 -2.63
CA TRP A 3 15.93 11.98 -2.11
C TRP A 3 17.28 11.92 -1.38
N ASN A 4 18.22 12.83 -1.68
CA ASN A 4 19.46 12.93 -0.90
C ASN A 4 19.20 13.51 0.50
N ALA A 5 18.31 14.50 0.61
CA ALA A 5 17.91 15.04 1.92
C ALA A 5 17.21 13.99 2.77
N VAL A 6 16.29 13.20 2.17
CA VAL A 6 15.64 12.07 2.84
C VAL A 6 16.65 11.01 3.27
N SER A 7 17.60 10.67 2.41
CA SER A 7 18.67 9.72 2.72
C SER A 7 19.51 10.17 3.91
N ASN A 8 19.89 11.45 3.94
CA ASN A 8 20.66 12.04 5.05
C ASN A 8 19.86 12.04 6.36
N ALA A 9 18.57 12.39 6.31
CA ALA A 9 17.70 12.37 7.50
C ALA A 9 17.49 10.95 8.07
N LEU A 10 17.60 9.92 7.22
CA LEU A 10 17.45 8.51 7.59
C LEU A 10 18.78 7.76 7.71
N SER A 11 19.91 8.47 7.74
CA SER A 11 21.25 7.90 7.61
C SER A 11 21.65 6.95 8.75
N ASN A 12 21.03 7.07 9.93
CA ASN A 12 21.32 6.27 11.12
C ASN A 12 20.14 5.33 11.48
N PRO A 13 19.91 4.25 10.70
CA PRO A 13 18.83 3.33 11.01
C PRO A 13 19.16 2.49 12.25
N SER A 14 18.21 2.37 13.18
CA SER A 14 18.32 1.45 14.32
C SER A 14 18.27 -0.03 13.90
N LYS A 15 17.67 -0.32 12.73
CA LYS A 15 17.57 -1.66 12.12
C LYS A 15 17.60 -1.61 10.59
N GLY A 16 18.14 -2.65 9.97
CA GLY A 16 18.13 -2.89 8.52
C GLY A 16 19.23 -2.17 7.73
N GLY A 17 19.19 -2.28 6.41
CA GLY A 17 20.25 -1.79 5.51
C GLY A 17 20.28 -0.28 5.28
N SER A 18 21.35 0.17 4.61
CA SER A 18 21.65 1.57 4.34
C SER A 18 20.52 2.30 3.61
N LYS A 19 20.17 3.49 4.11
CA LYS A 19 19.07 4.32 3.58
C LYS A 19 19.55 5.24 2.46
N THR A 20 20.05 4.66 1.37
CA THR A 20 20.49 5.45 0.22
C THR A 20 19.31 6.17 -0.46
N SER A 21 19.61 7.25 -1.17
CA SER A 21 18.64 8.02 -1.97
C SER A 21 17.77 7.13 -2.89
N LYS A 22 18.41 6.17 -3.58
CA LYS A 22 17.73 5.18 -4.44
C LYS A 22 16.80 4.27 -3.64
N VAL A 23 17.26 3.74 -2.51
CA VAL A 23 16.47 2.85 -1.65
C VAL A 23 15.24 3.58 -1.10
N CYS A 24 15.40 4.83 -0.65
CA CYS A 24 14.30 5.65 -0.14
C CYS A 24 13.23 5.90 -1.23
N LYS A 25 13.67 6.25 -2.45
CA LYS A 25 12.77 6.46 -3.59
C LYS A 25 11.95 5.21 -3.93
N GLU A 26 12.61 4.06 -4.06
CA GLU A 26 11.92 2.81 -4.41
C GLU A 26 11.00 2.33 -3.28
N LYS A 27 11.41 2.48 -2.01
CA LYS A 27 10.56 2.17 -0.87
C LYS A 27 9.32 3.05 -0.84
N TRP A 28 9.46 4.36 -1.05
CA TRP A 28 8.33 5.28 -1.12
C TRP A 28 7.37 4.94 -2.26
N LYS A 29 7.90 4.62 -3.45
CA LYS A 29 7.07 4.19 -4.60
C LYS A 29 6.19 2.99 -4.23
N ARG A 30 6.77 1.98 -3.57
CA ARG A 30 6.04 0.77 -3.11
C ARG A 30 5.02 1.13 -2.03
N LEU A 31 5.40 1.92 -1.02
CA LEU A 31 4.50 2.38 0.04
C LEU A 31 3.29 3.13 -0.53
N ARG A 32 3.52 4.05 -1.46
CA ARG A 32 2.44 4.81 -2.11
C ARG A 32 1.51 3.91 -2.90
N LYS A 33 2.03 2.86 -3.57
CA LYS A 33 1.21 1.86 -4.25
C LYS A 33 0.31 1.12 -3.25
N THR A 34 0.88 0.62 -2.15
CA THR A 34 0.11 -0.04 -1.09
C THR A 34 -0.95 0.88 -0.47
N PHE A 35 -0.59 2.15 -0.20
CA PHE A 35 -1.52 3.13 0.34
C PHE A 35 -2.74 3.34 -0.57
N LYS A 36 -2.53 3.47 -1.89
CA LYS A 36 -3.64 3.59 -2.85
C LYS A 36 -4.60 2.39 -2.83
N VAL A 37 -4.06 1.18 -2.69
CA VAL A 37 -4.90 -0.03 -2.58
C VAL A 37 -5.73 0.01 -1.31
N ILE A 38 -5.12 0.36 -0.17
CA ILE A 38 -5.83 0.49 1.12
C ILE A 38 -6.91 1.57 1.04
N ASP A 39 -6.58 2.72 0.46
CA ASP A 39 -7.52 3.83 0.28
C ASP A 39 -8.70 3.42 -0.63
N CYS A 40 -8.45 2.65 -1.69
CA CYS A 40 -9.50 2.10 -2.54
C CYS A 40 -10.40 1.12 -1.78
N ILE A 41 -9.84 0.18 -1.00
CA ILE A 41 -10.61 -0.76 -0.18
C ILE A 41 -11.47 -0.01 0.83
N LYS A 42 -10.89 0.96 1.55
CA LYS A 42 -11.59 1.78 2.54
C LYS A 42 -12.80 2.52 1.94
N ASN A 43 -12.70 2.96 0.70
CA ASN A 43 -13.76 3.69 0.01
C ASN A 43 -14.70 2.79 -0.83
N THR A 44 -14.48 1.47 -0.85
CA THR A 44 -15.34 0.53 -1.57
C THR A 44 -16.50 0.09 -0.68
N SER A 45 -17.72 0.30 -1.15
CA SER A 45 -18.93 -0.12 -0.44
C SER A 45 -18.92 -1.63 -0.18
N GLY A 46 -19.33 -2.02 1.04
CA GLY A 46 -19.38 -3.42 1.46
C GLY A 46 -18.15 -3.90 2.24
N PHE A 47 -17.06 -3.10 2.34
CA PHE A 47 -16.00 -3.34 3.31
C PHE A 47 -16.19 -2.48 4.56
N ALA A 48 -15.93 -3.08 5.73
CA ALA A 48 -15.76 -2.36 6.98
C ALA A 48 -14.26 -2.21 7.25
N TYR A 49 -13.68 -1.07 6.85
CA TYR A 49 -12.27 -0.80 7.13
C TYR A 49 -12.11 -0.10 8.49
N SER A 50 -11.38 -0.70 9.42
CA SER A 50 -10.97 -0.08 10.69
C SER A 50 -9.45 -0.09 10.86
N HIS A 51 -8.94 0.73 11.78
CA HIS A 51 -7.51 0.75 12.05
C HIS A 51 -7.01 -0.56 12.69
N GLU A 52 -7.85 -1.19 13.51
CA GLU A 52 -7.51 -2.38 14.29
C GLU A 52 -7.64 -3.68 13.49
N LEU A 53 -8.71 -3.80 12.70
CA LEU A 53 -9.05 -5.02 11.97
C LEU A 53 -8.73 -4.93 10.47
N GLY A 54 -8.27 -3.76 10.00
CA GLY A 54 -8.11 -3.50 8.58
C GLY A 54 -9.45 -3.66 7.85
N ALA A 55 -9.45 -4.31 6.70
CA ALA A 55 -10.67 -4.57 5.93
C ALA A 55 -11.58 -5.65 6.53
N ASN A 56 -11.16 -6.31 7.63
CA ASN A 56 -11.87 -7.36 8.34
C ASN A 56 -12.52 -8.40 7.41
N ILE A 57 -11.73 -9.00 6.52
CA ILE A 57 -12.23 -9.94 5.49
C ILE A 57 -12.61 -11.26 6.17
N GLY A 58 -13.88 -11.64 6.07
CA GLY A 58 -14.49 -12.82 6.66
C GLY A 58 -15.51 -13.45 5.70
N LEU A 59 -16.19 -14.51 6.14
CA LEU A 59 -17.19 -15.22 5.33
C LEU A 59 -18.34 -14.29 4.91
N GLU A 60 -18.70 -13.33 5.76
CA GLU A 60 -19.77 -12.38 5.55
C GLU A 60 -19.52 -11.38 4.40
N ASN A 61 -18.25 -11.12 4.05
CA ASN A 61 -17.87 -10.17 3.01
C ASN A 61 -17.03 -10.81 1.88
N GLU A 62 -16.96 -12.15 1.84
CA GLU A 62 -16.23 -12.92 0.83
C GLU A 62 -16.67 -12.58 -0.60
N ALA A 63 -17.98 -12.40 -0.83
CA ALA A 63 -18.49 -12.03 -2.15
C ALA A 63 -17.99 -10.66 -2.62
N VAL A 64 -17.93 -9.67 -1.71
CA VAL A 64 -17.41 -8.33 -1.98
C VAL A 64 -15.90 -8.39 -2.24
N TRP A 65 -15.17 -9.17 -1.43
CA TRP A 65 -13.74 -9.43 -1.61
C TRP A 65 -13.43 -10.05 -2.97
N ASN A 66 -14.16 -11.09 -3.37
CA ASN A 66 -13.97 -11.75 -4.66
C ASN A 66 -14.29 -10.81 -5.84
N GLY A 67 -15.31 -9.95 -5.71
CA GLY A 67 -15.61 -8.91 -6.69
C GLY A 67 -14.47 -7.90 -6.83
N PHE A 68 -13.98 -7.39 -5.69
CA PHE A 68 -12.85 -6.48 -5.64
C PHE A 68 -11.58 -7.07 -6.27
N ILE A 69 -11.24 -8.33 -5.96
CA ILE A 69 -10.07 -9.01 -6.53
C ILE A 69 -10.19 -9.17 -8.05
N LYS A 70 -11.37 -9.50 -8.58
CA LYS A 70 -11.60 -9.58 -10.03
C LYS A 70 -11.36 -8.23 -10.71
N VAL A 71 -11.89 -7.15 -10.14
CA VAL A 71 -11.68 -5.77 -10.63
C VAL A 71 -10.20 -5.40 -10.56
N CYS A 72 -9.54 -5.63 -9.43
CA CYS A 72 -8.11 -5.39 -9.27
C CYS A 72 -7.26 -6.21 -10.25
N ALA A 73 -7.58 -7.48 -10.50
CA ALA A 73 -6.84 -8.33 -11.42
C ALA A 73 -6.96 -7.85 -12.87
N TYR A 74 -8.15 -7.40 -13.27
CA TYR A 74 -8.37 -6.75 -14.56
C TYR A 74 -7.57 -5.44 -14.67
N ILE A 75 -7.58 -4.64 -13.61
CA ILE A 75 -6.93 -3.33 -13.52
C ILE A 75 -5.42 -3.41 -13.21
N LYS A 76 -4.85 -4.57 -12.89
CA LYS A 76 -3.38 -4.76 -12.84
C LYS A 76 -2.71 -4.46 -14.19
N ASN A 77 -3.46 -4.52 -15.29
CA ASN A 77 -3.03 -4.02 -16.61
C ASN A 77 -3.04 -2.47 -16.72
N ALA A 78 -3.57 -1.76 -15.72
CA ALA A 78 -3.80 -0.31 -15.70
C ALA A 78 -3.28 0.41 -14.41
N ASN A 79 -2.43 -0.23 -13.60
CA ASN A 79 -1.65 0.38 -12.50
C ASN A 79 -2.37 0.80 -11.19
N LEU A 80 -3.62 0.42 -10.93
CA LEU A 80 -4.26 0.72 -9.63
C LEU A 80 -4.12 -0.40 -8.58
N CYS A 81 -3.80 -1.62 -9.00
CA CYS A 81 -3.34 -2.73 -8.14
C CYS A 81 -2.02 -3.28 -8.74
#